data_AF-A0AAV3YCZ2-F1
#
_entry.id   AF-A0AAV3YCZ2-F1
#
_cell.length_a   1.000
_cell.length_b   1.000
_cell.length_c   1.000
_cell.angle_alpha   90.00
_cell.angle_beta   90.00
_cell.angle_gamma   90.00
#
_symmetry.space_group_name_H-M   'P 1'
#
loop_
_entity.id
_entity.type
_entity.pdbx_description
1 polymer ?
#
loop_
_entity_poly.entity_id
_entity_poly.type
_entity_poly.pdbx_seq_one_letter_code
_entity_poly.pdbx_strand_id
1 'polypeptide(L)'
;MYHVPEVIQVMLDDYFNGSRMRFSKNSYTTNWINLEVGIAMGCTISPILFIMAMEVILKAAEVSAGPANLGGGCSMPPLKAFMDDTTIICSKEDETRRMLTRLDDLMP
;
A
#
# COMPACT_ATOMS: atom_id res chain seq x y z
N MET A 1 -6.51 0.63 16.50
CA MET A 1 -5.78 1.83 16.05
C MET A 1 -4.30 1.50 16.10
N TYR A 2 -3.59 1.57 14.99
CA TYR A 2 -2.13 1.36 14.98
C TYR A 2 -1.47 2.59 15.58
N HIS A 3 -0.55 2.39 16.52
CA HIS A 3 0.19 3.48 17.15
C HIS A 3 1.60 3.55 16.57
N VAL A 4 1.96 4.72 16.04
CA VAL A 4 3.32 5.04 15.61
C VAL A 4 3.93 5.98 16.65
N PRO A 5 5.11 5.68 17.22
CA PRO A 5 5.75 6.57 18.19
C PRO A 5 5.99 7.97 17.62
N GLU A 6 5.79 9.01 18.44
CA GLU A 6 5.93 10.42 18.03
C GLU A 6 7.30 10.72 17.41
N VAL A 7 8.37 10.16 17.98
CA VAL A 7 9.74 10.31 17.45
C VAL A 7 9.87 9.83 15.99
N ILE A 8 9.13 8.78 15.60
CA ILE A 8 9.13 8.28 14.23
C ILE A 8 8.29 9.18 13.33
N GLN A 9 7.18 9.71 13.82
CA GLN A 9 6.35 10.66 13.06
C GLN A 9 7.16 11.91 12.72
N VAL A 10 7.82 12.52 13.71
CA VAL A 10 8.70 13.69 13.52
C VAL A 10 9.83 13.38 12.56
N MET A 11 10.50 12.23 12.72
CA MET A 11 11.57 11.82 11.80
C MET A 11 11.08 11.70 10.34
N LEU A 12 9.89 11.14 10.13
CA LEU A 12 9.31 10.98 8.80
C LEU A 12 8.91 12.34 8.20
N ASP A 13 8.27 13.20 8.99
CA ASP A 13 7.91 14.56 8.58
C ASP A 13 9.17 15.32 8.16
N ASP A 14 10.22 15.33 8.99
CA ASP A 14 11.50 15.98 8.68
C ASP A 14 12.16 15.39 7.43
N TYR A 15 12.07 14.07 7.23
CA TYR A 15 12.67 13.39 6.09
C TYR A 15 12.00 13.76 4.76
N PHE A 16 10.67 13.86 4.72
CA PHE A 16 9.94 14.18 3.50
C PHE A 16 9.69 15.69 3.31
N ASN A 17 9.87 16.51 4.34
CA ASN A 17 9.65 17.96 4.27
C ASN A 17 10.53 18.61 3.20
N GLY A 18 9.92 19.36 2.28
CA GLY A 18 10.63 20.06 1.21
C GLY A 18 11.29 19.13 0.19
N SER A 19 10.84 17.87 0.09
CA SER A 19 11.30 16.91 -0.91
C SER A 19 11.18 17.47 -2.32
N ARG A 20 12.31 17.46 -3.02
CA ARG A 20 12.44 17.95 -4.40
C ARG A 20 13.17 16.93 -5.24
N MET A 21 12.71 16.77 -6.48
CA MET A 21 13.33 15.90 -7.47
C MET A 21 13.72 16.70 -8.71
N ARG A 22 14.67 16.18 -9.46
CA ARG A 22 15.00 16.66 -10.81
C ARG A 22 15.52 15.48 -11.63
N PHE A 23 15.37 15.56 -12.93
CA PHE A 23 15.80 14.52 -13.85
C PHE A 23 16.99 15.01 -14.65
N SER A 24 18.03 14.19 -14.75
CA SER A 24 19.19 14.45 -15.58
C SER A 24 19.23 13.47 -16.75
N LYS A 25 19.33 14.01 -17.96
CA LYS A 25 19.65 13.28 -19.20
C LYS A 25 20.93 13.87 -19.77
N ASN A 26 21.64 13.13 -20.64
CA ASN A 26 22.94 13.51 -21.19
C ASN A 26 23.13 14.99 -21.52
N SER A 27 22.13 15.63 -22.14
CA SER A 27 22.23 17.02 -22.62
C SER A 27 21.56 18.07 -21.71
N TYR A 28 20.75 17.69 -20.72
CA TYR A 28 20.10 18.67 -19.85
C TYR A 28 19.63 18.06 -18.52
N THR A 29 19.50 18.93 -17.51
CA THR A 29 18.88 18.61 -16.23
C THR A 29 17.66 19.50 -16.06
N THR A 30 16.54 18.93 -15.60
CA THR A 30 15.32 19.70 -15.32
C THR A 30 15.55 20.65 -14.14
N ASN A 31 14.71 21.67 -14.03
CA ASN A 31 14.58 22.41 -12.78
C ASN A 31 14.11 21.49 -11.65
N TRP A 32 14.26 21.96 -10.41
CA TRP A 32 13.71 21.29 -9.25
C TRP A 32 12.18 21.27 -9.31
N ILE A 33 11.62 20.10 -9.02
CA ILE A 33 10.18 19.84 -8.96
C ILE A 33 9.87 19.44 -7.51
N ASN A 34 8.90 20.09 -6.88
CA ASN A 34 8.43 19.71 -5.55
C ASN A 34 7.66 18.38 -5.64
N LEU A 35 7.94 17.47 -4.72
CA LEU A 35 7.19 16.22 -4.62
C LEU A 35 6.02 16.43 -3.63
N GLU A 36 4.83 16.70 -4.16
CA GLU A 36 3.66 17.07 -3.35
C GLU A 36 2.79 15.87 -2.95
N VAL A 37 2.65 14.87 -3.83
CA VAL A 37 1.82 13.68 -3.59
C VAL A 37 2.63 12.43 -3.85
N GLY A 38 2.49 11.46 -2.94
CA GLY A 38 3.12 10.16 -3.01
C GLY A 38 4.51 10.11 -2.37
N ILE A 39 5.27 9.10 -2.76
CA ILE A 39 6.59 8.78 -2.21
C ILE A 39 7.64 8.79 -3.31
N ALA A 40 8.89 9.11 -2.98
CA ALA A 40 9.97 9.16 -3.96
C ALA A 40 10.38 7.74 -4.40
N MET A 41 10.23 7.42 -5.69
CA MET A 41 10.74 6.16 -6.23
C MET A 41 12.27 6.10 -6.08
N GLY A 42 12.78 4.97 -5.56
CA GLY A 42 14.21 4.79 -5.26
C GLY A 42 14.66 5.30 -3.89
N CYS A 43 13.77 5.93 -3.10
CA CYS A 43 14.03 6.22 -1.69
C CYS A 43 13.93 4.92 -0.86
N THR A 44 14.86 4.71 0.06
CA THR A 44 14.92 3.49 0.90
C THR A 44 13.75 3.35 1.87
N ILE A 45 13.20 4.47 2.37
CA ILE A 45 12.09 4.47 3.34
C ILE A 45 10.74 4.30 2.63
N SER A 46 10.66 4.71 1.36
CA SER A 46 9.41 4.75 0.58
C SER A 46 8.71 3.38 0.49
N PRO A 47 9.38 2.25 0.17
CA PRO A 47 8.74 0.93 0.14
C PRO A 47 8.10 0.52 1.48
N ILE A 48 8.71 0.89 2.60
CA ILE A 48 8.18 0.53 3.94
C ILE A 48 6.90 1.32 4.21
N LEU A 49 6.89 2.62 3.93
CA LEU A 49 5.69 3.46 4.08
C LEU A 49 4.56 3.00 3.17
N PHE A 50 4.89 2.63 1.92
CA PHE A 50 3.93 2.11 0.98
C PHE A 50 3.25 0.84 1.51
N ILE A 51 4.06 -0.14 1.96
CA ILE A 51 3.54 -1.38 2.53
C ILE A 51 2.71 -1.11 3.78
N MET A 52 3.12 -0.20 4.66
CA MET A 52 2.33 0.16 5.84
C MET A 52 0.96 0.76 5.47
N ALA A 53 0.90 1.65 4.49
CA ALA A 53 -0.36 2.22 4.02
C ALA A 53 -1.26 1.15 3.39
N MET A 54 -0.71 0.32 2.51
CA MET A 54 -1.43 -0.80 1.88
C MET A 54 -1.94 -1.80 2.91
N GLU A 55 -1.14 -2.15 3.93
CA GLU A 55 -1.54 -3.10 4.97
C GLU A 55 -2.78 -2.61 5.76
N VAL A 56 -2.88 -1.30 6.01
CA VAL A 56 -4.07 -0.72 6.66
C VAL A 56 -5.32 -0.90 5.79
N ILE A 57 -5.20 -0.66 4.48
CA ILE A 57 -6.29 -0.84 3.51
C ILE A 57 -6.69 -2.31 3.42
N LEU A 58 -5.71 -3.19 3.23
CA LEU A 58 -5.92 -4.63 3.05
C LEU A 58 -6.59 -5.26 4.27
N LYS A 59 -6.15 -4.92 5.48
CA LYS A 59 -6.80 -5.41 6.71
C LYS A 59 -8.23 -4.90 6.87
N ALA A 60 -8.52 -3.68 6.43
CA ALA A 60 -9.87 -3.13 6.43
C ALA A 60 -10.77 -3.80 5.38
N ALA A 61 -10.20 -4.38 4.33
CA ALA A 61 -10.92 -5.17 3.32
C ALA A 61 -11.08 -6.64 3.72
N GLU A 62 -10.08 -7.23 4.39
CA GLU A 62 -10.02 -8.65 4.76
C GLU A 62 -11.25 -9.12 5.54
N VAL A 63 -11.85 -8.24 6.34
CA VAL A 63 -13.09 -8.52 7.10
C VAL A 63 -14.30 -8.90 6.23
N SER A 64 -14.22 -8.69 4.91
CA SER A 64 -15.33 -8.91 3.96
C SER A 64 -15.46 -10.37 3.51
N ALA A 65 -14.46 -11.21 3.78
CA ALA A 65 -14.48 -12.64 3.45
C ALA A 65 -13.79 -13.48 4.52
N GLY A 66 -14.21 -14.73 4.64
CA GLY A 66 -13.52 -15.71 5.47
C GLY A 66 -12.30 -16.30 4.76
N PRO A 67 -11.48 -17.11 5.46
CA PRO A 67 -10.41 -17.87 4.85
C PRO A 67 -10.92 -18.73 3.69
N ALA A 68 -10.25 -18.69 2.55
CA ALA A 68 -10.60 -19.49 1.39
C ALA A 68 -10.14 -20.93 1.56
N ASN A 69 -11.09 -21.86 1.46
CA ASN A 69 -10.82 -23.29 1.49
C ASN A 69 -10.32 -23.75 0.12
N LEU A 70 -9.09 -24.25 0.07
CA LEU A 70 -8.45 -24.76 -1.16
C LEU A 70 -8.65 -26.28 -1.34
N GLY A 71 -9.38 -26.92 -0.44
CA GLY A 71 -9.53 -28.38 -0.38
C GLY A 71 -8.37 -29.06 0.36
N GLY A 72 -8.55 -30.34 0.68
CA GLY A 72 -7.50 -31.16 1.30
C GLY A 72 -7.05 -30.71 2.70
N GLY A 73 -7.90 -29.96 3.42
CA GLY A 73 -7.55 -29.37 4.72
C GLY A 73 -6.70 -28.10 4.62
N CYS A 74 -6.48 -27.56 3.42
CA CYS A 74 -5.72 -26.34 3.20
C CYS A 74 -6.65 -25.12 3.14
N SER A 75 -6.27 -24.06 3.85
CA SER A 75 -6.95 -22.76 3.80
C SER A 75 -5.94 -21.64 3.60
N MET A 76 -6.31 -20.62 2.84
CA MET A 76 -5.52 -19.38 2.67
C MET A 76 -6.29 -18.18 3.19
N PRO A 77 -5.59 -17.12 3.63
CA PRO A 77 -6.22 -15.82 3.83
C PRO A 77 -6.92 -15.34 2.55
N PRO A 78 -8.02 -14.58 2.66
CA PRO A 78 -8.78 -14.13 1.51
C PRO A 78 -8.06 -13.08 0.66
N LEU A 79 -6.99 -12.49 1.19
CA LEU A 79 -6.13 -11.52 0.51
C LEU A 79 -4.66 -11.95 0.60
N LYS A 80 -3.95 -11.75 -0.50
CA LYS A 80 -2.50 -11.75 -0.57
C LYS A 80 -2.06 -10.53 -1.36
N ALA A 81 -1.04 -9.84 -0.91
CA ALA A 81 -0.54 -8.67 -1.61
C ALA A 81 0.99 -8.69 -1.70
N PHE A 82 1.50 -8.08 -2.76
CA PHE A 82 2.90 -7.79 -2.95
C PHE A 82 3.03 -6.42 -3.63
N MET A 83 3.52 -5.43 -2.89
CA MET A 83 3.51 -4.04 -3.34
C MET A 83 2.08 -3.62 -3.76
N ASP A 84 1.92 -3.13 -4.98
CA ASP A 84 0.63 -2.70 -5.55
C ASP A 84 -0.23 -3.87 -6.05
N ASP A 85 0.35 -5.05 -6.27
CA ASP A 85 -0.39 -6.23 -6.71
C ASP A 85 -1.16 -6.85 -5.53
N THR A 86 -2.47 -6.99 -5.69
CA THR A 86 -3.34 -7.67 -4.72
C THR A 86 -4.09 -8.83 -5.38
N THR A 87 -4.03 -10.00 -4.76
CA THR A 87 -4.74 -11.22 -5.15
C THR A 87 -5.83 -11.52 -4.14
N ILE A 88 -7.05 -11.66 -4.62
CA ILE A 88 -8.22 -12.10 -3.85
C ILE A 88 -8.40 -13.60 -4.03
N ILE A 89 -8.57 -14.32 -2.94
CA ILE A 89 -8.85 -15.75 -2.93
C ILE A 89 -10.12 -15.97 -2.12
N CYS A 90 -11.20 -16.44 -2.73
CA CYS A 90 -12.46 -16.73 -2.04
C CYS A 90 -13.04 -18.06 -2.51
N SER A 91 -13.88 -18.67 -1.68
CA SER A 91 -14.57 -19.91 -2.04
C SER A 91 -15.88 -19.66 -2.80
N LYS A 92 -16.41 -18.42 -2.80
CA LYS A 92 -17.67 -18.04 -3.45
C LYS A 92 -17.54 -16.73 -4.23
N GLU A 93 -18.27 -16.61 -5.33
CA GLU A 93 -18.32 -15.39 -6.15
C GLU A 93 -18.80 -14.17 -5.34
N ASP A 94 -19.84 -14.33 -4.52
CA ASP A 94 -20.40 -13.24 -3.71
C ASP A 94 -19.38 -12.65 -2.71
N GLU A 95 -18.51 -13.49 -2.14
CA GLU A 95 -17.43 -13.06 -1.24
C GLU A 95 -16.38 -12.24 -2.00
N THR A 96 -15.99 -12.72 -3.20
CA THR A 96 -15.10 -11.98 -4.10
C THR A 96 -15.67 -10.62 -4.47
N ARG A 97 -16.95 -10.57 -4.87
CA ARG A 97 -17.63 -9.32 -5.28
C ARG A 97 -17.67 -8.31 -4.14
N ARG A 98 -18.04 -8.74 -2.93
CA ARG A 98 -18.08 -7.85 -1.74
C ARG A 98 -16.70 -7.29 -1.42
N MET A 99 -15.66 -8.11 -1.52
CA MET A 99 -14.30 -7.68 -1.24
C MET A 99 -13.76 -6.73 -2.30
N LEU A 100 -14.07 -6.95 -3.58
CA LEU A 100 -13.75 -6.01 -4.66
C LEU A 100 -14.41 -4.64 -4.41
N THR A 101 -15.72 -4.63 -4.15
CA THR A 101 -16.42 -3.38 -3.80
C THR A 101 -15.81 -2.71 -2.57
N ARG A 102 -15.44 -3.49 -1.56
CA ARG A 102 -14.82 -2.95 -0.35
C ARG A 102 -13.45 -2.33 -0.61
N LEU A 103 -12.64 -2.94 -1.48
CA LEU A 103 -11.34 -2.39 -1.88
C LEU A 103 -11.51 -1.09 -2.67
N ASP A 104 -12.46 -1.03 -3.61
CA ASP A 104 -12.80 0.20 -4.34
C ASP A 104 -13.25 1.33 -3.39
N ASP A 105 -14.04 1.01 -2.36
CA ASP A 105 -14.49 2.00 -1.37
C ASP A 105 -13.36 2.53 -0.46
N LEU A 106 -12.31 1.73 -0.26
CA LEU A 106 -11.21 2.04 0.65
C LEU A 106 -10.02 2.70 -0.04
N MET A 107 -9.87 2.49 -1.36
CA MET A 107 -8.82 3.13 -2.15
C MET A 107 -9.23 4.58 -2.46
N PRO A 108 -8.36 5.57 -2.14
CA PRO A 108 -8.64 6.98 -2.38
C PRO A 108 -8.56 7.40 -3.86
#